data_AF-A0A3B0RLQ3-F1
#
_entry.id   AF-A0A3B0RLQ3-F1
#
_cell.length_a   1.000
_cell.length_b   1.000
_cell.length_c   1.000
_cell.angle_alpha   90.00
_cell.angle_beta   90.00
_cell.angle_gamma   90.00
#
_symmetry.space_group_name_H-M   'P 1'
#
loop_
_entity.id
_entity.type
_entity.pdbx_description
1 polymer ?
#
loop_
_entity_poly.entity_id
_entity_poly.type
_entity_poly.pdbx_seq_one_letter_code
_entity_poly.pdbx_strand_id
1 'polypeptide(L)'
;PNSFGGPTESGESLYAGIEVDGVTGSYDWDSHESDDFEQAGALYRLMDDAEKQRLIESIAGNLSQVSKDEIIERSLAHFTNADPEYGSRLRSAIDMLRS
;
A
#
# COMPACT_ATOMS: atom_id res chain seq x y z
N PRO A 1 -11.04 -31.90 28.27
CA PRO A 1 -11.57 -33.20 28.78
C PRO A 1 -11.87 -33.14 30.30
N ASN A 2 -13.04 -33.63 30.75
CA ASN A 2 -13.41 -33.66 32.17
C ASN A 2 -14.13 -34.98 32.53
N SER A 3 -14.00 -35.42 33.79
CA SER A 3 -14.57 -36.68 34.30
C SER A 3 -16.01 -36.55 34.86
N PHE A 4 -16.67 -35.41 34.62
CA PHE A 4 -17.98 -35.07 35.19
C PHE A 4 -19.09 -34.96 34.12
N GLY A 5 -18.87 -35.49 32.91
CA GLY A 5 -19.89 -35.51 31.86
C GLY A 5 -20.25 -34.13 31.29
N GLY A 6 -19.33 -33.16 31.39
CA GLY A 6 -19.49 -31.84 30.76
C GLY A 6 -19.43 -31.91 29.22
N PRO A 7 -19.56 -30.77 28.52
CA PRO A 7 -19.59 -30.70 27.06
C PRO A 7 -18.43 -31.44 26.40
N THR A 8 -18.74 -32.22 25.36
CA THR A 8 -17.78 -32.95 24.53
C THR A 8 -17.68 -32.28 23.16
N GLU A 9 -16.52 -32.40 22.51
CA GLU A 9 -16.37 -31.97 21.13
C GLU A 9 -17.30 -32.77 20.21
N SER A 10 -17.85 -32.12 19.18
CA SER A 10 -18.81 -32.73 18.26
C SER A 10 -18.16 -33.66 17.23
N GLY A 11 -16.83 -33.61 17.08
CA GLY A 11 -16.11 -34.33 16.02
C GLY A 11 -16.38 -33.79 14.60
N GLU A 12 -17.20 -32.75 14.48
CA GLU A 12 -17.46 -32.07 13.21
C GLU A 12 -16.27 -31.17 12.85
N SER A 13 -15.90 -31.17 11.56
CA SER A 13 -14.84 -30.29 11.09
C SER A 13 -15.29 -28.84 11.19
N LEU A 14 -14.51 -28.00 11.87
CA LEU A 14 -14.81 -26.57 12.00
C LEU A 14 -14.63 -25.81 10.67
N TYR A 15 -13.84 -26.36 9.76
CA TYR A 15 -13.56 -25.83 8.43
C TYR A 15 -13.17 -26.95 7.46
N ALA A 16 -13.29 -26.71 6.15
CA ALA A 16 -12.75 -27.62 5.14
C ALA A 16 -11.22 -27.57 5.17
N GLY A 17 -10.55 -28.73 5.13
CA GLY A 17 -9.09 -28.79 5.04
C GLY A 17 -8.60 -28.09 3.77
N ILE A 18 -7.51 -27.32 3.88
CA ILE A 18 -6.84 -26.68 2.76
C ILE A 18 -5.61 -27.53 2.44
N GLU A 19 -5.51 -27.96 1.18
CA GLU A 19 -4.30 -28.64 0.69
C GLU A 19 -3.15 -27.64 0.64
N VAL A 20 -2.00 -28.05 1.16
CA VAL A 20 -0.77 -27.25 1.19
C VAL A 20 0.33 -28.05 0.51
N ASP A 21 1.18 -27.37 -0.25
CA ASP A 21 2.32 -27.96 -0.95
C ASP A 21 3.59 -27.13 -0.68
N GLY A 22 4.75 -27.76 -0.77
CA GLY A 22 6.06 -27.11 -0.61
C GLY A 22 6.80 -27.43 0.68
N VAL A 23 7.95 -26.77 0.86
CA VAL A 23 8.82 -26.91 2.04
C VAL A 23 8.43 -25.87 3.09
N THR A 24 8.78 -26.06 4.36
CA THR A 24 8.62 -24.99 5.36
C THR A 24 9.89 -24.14 5.40
N GLY A 25 9.76 -22.82 5.38
CA GLY A 25 10.91 -21.92 5.46
C GLY A 25 10.53 -20.46 5.31
N SER A 26 11.55 -19.59 5.27
CA SER A 26 11.37 -18.21 4.85
C SER A 26 11.28 -18.15 3.34
N TYR A 27 10.31 -17.39 2.85
CA TYR A 27 10.12 -17.11 1.43
C TYR A 27 10.34 -15.63 1.20
N ASP A 28 11.12 -15.28 0.18
CA ASP A 28 11.11 -13.92 -0.33
C ASP A 28 9.72 -13.64 -0.92
N TRP A 29 9.20 -12.45 -0.70
CA TRP A 29 7.98 -12.00 -1.35
C TRP A 29 8.24 -11.98 -2.86
N ASP A 30 7.43 -12.72 -3.62
CA ASP A 30 7.62 -12.82 -5.06
C ASP A 30 7.29 -11.46 -5.70
N SER A 31 8.34 -10.71 -6.04
CA SER A 31 8.24 -9.39 -6.66
C SER A 31 7.71 -9.42 -8.09
N HIS A 32 7.50 -10.62 -8.67
CA HIS A 32 6.98 -10.77 -10.02
C HIS A 32 5.45 -10.58 -10.13
N GLU A 33 4.69 -10.62 -9.03
CA GLU A 33 3.23 -10.42 -9.06
C GLU A 33 2.73 -9.07 -8.52
N SER A 34 3.55 -8.27 -7.82
CA SER A 34 3.11 -6.98 -7.27
C SER A 34 3.76 -5.80 -8.02
N ASP A 35 3.10 -5.32 -9.07
CA ASP A 35 3.31 -3.95 -9.52
C ASP A 35 2.73 -3.00 -8.45
N ASP A 36 3.62 -2.45 -7.62
CA ASP A 36 3.28 -1.50 -6.55
C ASP A 36 2.61 -0.22 -7.05
N PHE A 37 2.65 0.04 -8.37
CA PHE A 37 2.28 1.31 -8.97
C PHE A 37 0.97 1.24 -9.77
N GLU A 38 0.62 0.07 -10.32
CA GLU A 38 -0.56 -0.08 -11.19
C GLU A 38 -1.86 0.32 -10.48
N GLN A 39 -2.12 -0.26 -9.30
CA GLN A 39 -3.35 -0.01 -8.55
C GLN A 39 -3.40 1.43 -8.02
N ALA A 40 -2.26 1.96 -7.57
CA ALA A 40 -2.16 3.34 -7.08
C ALA A 40 -2.43 4.35 -8.21
N GLY A 41 -1.87 4.11 -9.40
CA GLY A 41 -2.11 4.91 -10.59
C GLY A 41 -3.57 4.85 -11.04
N ALA A 42 -4.16 3.64 -11.04
CA ALA A 42 -5.56 3.46 -11.41
C ALA A 42 -6.50 4.24 -10.48
N LEU A 43 -6.24 4.20 -9.17
CA LEU A 43 -6.99 4.98 -8.20
C LEU A 43 -6.86 6.49 -8.46
N TYR A 44 -5.64 6.99 -8.70
CA TYR A 44 -5.42 8.41 -8.99
C TYR A 44 -6.18 8.88 -10.24
N ARG A 45 -6.19 8.04 -11.29
CA ARG A 45 -6.91 8.35 -12.54
C ARG A 45 -8.43 8.32 -12.40
N LEU A 46 -8.97 7.61 -11.41
CA LEU A 46 -10.40 7.56 -11.12
C LEU A 46 -10.91 8.83 -10.41
N MET A 47 -10.03 9.52 -9.67
CA MET A 47 -10.37 10.72 -8.91
C MET A 47 -10.71 11.91 -9.81
N ASP A 48 -11.67 12.72 -9.37
CA ASP A 48 -11.92 14.02 -9.99
C ASP A 48 -10.81 15.05 -9.65
N ASP A 49 -10.82 16.19 -10.35
CA ASP A 49 -9.78 17.21 -10.16
C ASP A 49 -9.74 17.79 -8.74
N ALA A 50 -10.88 17.86 -8.05
CA ALA A 50 -10.95 18.40 -6.69
C ALA A 50 -10.43 17.37 -5.67
N GLU A 51 -10.69 16.09 -5.87
CA GLU A 51 -10.13 14.98 -5.12
C GLU A 51 -8.62 14.89 -5.31
N LYS A 52 -8.14 14.93 -6.57
CA LYS A 52 -6.72 15.00 -6.88
C LYS A 52 -6.07 16.19 -6.19
N GLN A 53 -6.68 17.38 -6.25
CA GLN A 53 -6.13 18.57 -5.61
C GLN A 53 -5.96 18.38 -4.09
N ARG A 54 -6.99 17.89 -3.38
CA ARG A 54 -6.91 17.62 -1.94
C ARG A 54 -5.84 16.58 -1.60
N LEU A 55 -5.72 15.53 -2.43
CA LEU A 55 -4.70 14.49 -2.28
C LEU A 55 -3.27 15.08 -2.41
N ILE A 56 -3.04 15.87 -3.45
CA ILE A 56 -1.77 16.55 -3.70
C ILE A 56 -1.42 17.48 -2.53
N GLU A 57 -2.36 18.32 -2.09
CA GLU A 57 -2.15 19.25 -0.98
C GLU A 57 -1.78 18.51 0.32
N SER A 58 -2.51 17.44 0.63
CA SER A 58 -2.26 16.63 1.82
C SER A 58 -0.86 16.01 1.80
N ILE A 59 -0.46 15.41 0.68
CA ILE A 59 0.84 14.73 0.58
C ILE A 59 1.98 15.76 0.53
N ALA A 60 1.86 16.80 -0.28
CA ALA A 60 2.87 17.85 -0.40
C ALA A 60 3.08 18.58 0.93
N GLY A 61 2.01 18.84 1.70
CA GLY A 61 2.10 19.44 3.03
C GLY A 61 2.89 18.61 4.04
N ASN A 62 2.88 17.28 3.89
CA ASN A 62 3.71 16.39 4.71
C ASN A 62 5.15 16.29 4.18
N LEU A 63 5.33 16.08 2.87
CA LEU A 63 6.64 15.90 2.26
C LEU A 63 7.51 17.17 2.28
N SER A 64 6.91 18.36 2.24
CA SER A 64 7.65 19.63 2.30
C SER A 64 8.37 19.85 3.64
N GLN A 65 7.94 19.17 4.70
CA GLN A 65 8.55 19.23 6.04
C GLN A 65 9.75 18.29 6.19
N VAL A 66 10.01 17.43 5.21
CA VAL A 66 11.13 16.50 5.24
C VAL A 66 12.44 17.26 4.97
N SER A 67 13.42 17.11 5.86
CA SER A 67 14.68 17.84 5.78
C SER A 67 15.69 17.30 4.76
N LYS A 68 15.51 16.05 4.31
CA LYS A 68 16.43 15.37 3.39
C LYS A 68 15.83 15.30 1.99
N ASP A 69 16.46 16.00 1.04
CA ASP A 69 16.00 16.06 -0.35
C ASP A 69 15.98 14.67 -1.01
N GLU A 70 16.92 13.79 -0.69
CA GLU A 70 16.97 12.42 -1.21
C GLU A 70 15.71 11.60 -0.88
N ILE A 71 15.04 11.88 0.23
CA ILE A 71 13.80 11.20 0.63
C ILE A 71 12.62 11.74 -0.20
N ILE A 72 12.59 13.04 -0.44
CA ILE A 72 11.57 13.70 -1.27
C ILE A 72 11.68 13.19 -2.71
N GLU A 73 12.89 13.18 -3.27
CA GLU A 73 13.15 12.72 -4.63
C GLU A 73 12.75 11.25 -4.83
N ARG A 74 13.06 10.38 -3.86
CA ARG A 74 12.63 8.97 -3.92
C ARG A 74 11.11 8.83 -3.86
N SER A 75 10.46 9.62 -3.02
CA SER A 75 8.99 9.60 -2.91
C SER A 75 8.35 10.06 -4.22
N LEU A 76 8.85 11.15 -4.81
CA LEU A 76 8.39 11.65 -6.11
C LEU A 76 8.58 10.63 -7.23
N ALA A 77 9.66 9.83 -7.20
CA ALA A 77 9.85 8.74 -8.16
C ALA A 77 8.76 7.67 -8.05
N HIS A 78 8.38 7.26 -6.84
CA HIS A 78 7.28 6.29 -6.66
C HIS A 78 5.94 6.82 -7.18
N PHE A 79 5.60 8.08 -6.89
CA PHE A 79 4.35 8.67 -7.40
C PHE A 79 4.39 8.86 -8.92
N THR A 80 5.54 9.17 -9.50
CA THR A 80 5.71 9.25 -10.96
C THR A 80 5.55 7.89 -11.62
N ASN A 81 6.04 6.82 -11.00
CA ASN A 81 5.85 5.45 -11.50
C ASN A 81 4.37 5.03 -11.48
N ALA A 82 3.59 5.51 -10.49
CA ALA A 82 2.15 5.28 -10.44
C ALA A 82 1.40 6.08 -11.52
N ASP A 83 1.71 7.36 -11.66
CA ASP A 83 1.19 8.23 -12.73
C ASP A 83 2.08 9.47 -12.95
N PRO A 84 2.49 9.80 -14.19
CA PRO A 84 3.32 10.98 -14.45
C PRO A 84 2.69 12.31 -14.04
N GLU A 85 1.37 12.46 -14.18
CA GLU A 85 0.66 13.69 -13.73
C GLU A 85 0.74 13.80 -12.21
N TYR A 86 0.55 12.69 -11.51
CA TYR A 86 0.59 12.63 -10.05
C TYR A 86 1.95 13.08 -9.51
N GLY A 87 3.04 12.48 -10.00
CA GLY A 87 4.40 12.88 -9.62
C GLY A 87 4.70 14.35 -9.93
N SER A 88 4.28 14.84 -11.11
CA SER A 88 4.50 16.23 -11.50
C SER A 88 3.75 17.23 -10.60
N ARG A 89 2.48 16.97 -10.27
CA ARG A 89 1.70 17.86 -9.41
C ARG A 89 2.24 17.89 -7.98
N LEU A 90 2.71 16.75 -7.46
CA LEU A 90 3.38 16.71 -6.16
C LEU A 90 4.66 17.52 -6.14
N ARG A 91 5.51 17.40 -7.16
CA ARG A 91 6.75 18.19 -7.24
C ARG A 91 6.44 19.68 -7.20
N SER A 92 5.55 20.15 -8.06
CA SER A 92 5.18 21.57 -8.10
C SER A 92 4.63 22.07 -6.76
N ALA A 93 3.76 21.28 -6.10
CA ALA A 93 3.20 21.66 -4.81
C ALA A 93 4.26 21.72 -3.70
N ILE A 94 5.21 20.77 -3.66
CA ILE A 94 6.32 20.78 -2.70
C ILE A 94 7.23 21.99 -2.93
N ASP A 95 7.59 22.26 -4.19
CA ASP A 95 8.44 23.40 -4.55
C ASP A 95 7.82 24.72 -4.11
N MET A 96 6.49 24.89 -4.29
CA MET A 96 5.75 26.07 -3.81
C MET A 96 5.69 26.19 -2.28
N LEU A 97 5.72 25.08 -1.54
CA LEU A 97 5.70 25.10 -0.07
C LEU A 97 7.08 25.32 0.55
N ARG A 98 8.15 25.05 -0.21
CA ARG A 98 9.54 25.21 0.23
C ARG A 98 10.20 26.52 -0.25
N SER A 99 9.54 27.25 -1.15
CA SER A 99 9.95 28.59 -1.60
C SER A 99 9.70 29.66 -0.55
#